data_AF-A0A0F4NP84-F1
#
_entry.id   AF-A0A0F4NP84-F1
#
_cell.length_a   1.000
_cell.length_b   1.000
_cell.length_c   1.000
_cell.angle_alpha   90.00
_cell.angle_beta   90.00
_cell.angle_gamma   90.00
#
_symmetry.space_group_name_H-M   'P 1'
#
loop_
_entity.id
_entity.type
_entity.pdbx_description
1 polymer ?
#
loop_
_entity_poly.entity_id
_entity_poly.type
_entity_poly.pdbx_seq_one_letter_code
_entity_poly.pdbx_strand_id
1 'polypeptide(L)'
;MTRKAHNLDEVIISELQSNGYIKSEAEAFLKKNVYKLNKQEIETIKNYAEHFGLNAKERIIEDILELRREALMLKLVSEAPIA
;
A
#
# COMPACT_ATOMS: atom_id res chain seq x y z
N MET A 1 -0.85 7.82 16.47
CA MET A 1 -1.16 6.40 16.22
C MET A 1 0.01 5.78 15.50
N THR A 2 0.82 4.99 16.21
CA THR A 2 1.91 4.21 15.60
C THR A 2 1.24 3.13 14.77
N ARG A 3 1.09 3.35 13.46
CA ARG A 3 0.60 2.29 12.57
C ARG A 3 1.57 1.13 12.69
N LYS A 4 1.09 -0.05 13.05
CA LYS A 4 1.87 -1.28 12.95
C LYS A 4 2.37 -1.37 11.52
N ALA A 5 3.69 -1.43 11.34
CA ALA A 5 4.25 -1.68 10.01
C ALA A 5 3.65 -2.99 9.50
N HIS A 6 3.08 -2.98 8.31
CA HIS A 6 2.57 -4.20 7.72
C HIS A 6 3.76 -5.05 7.26
N ASN A 7 3.73 -6.38 7.44
CA ASN A 7 4.88 -7.23 7.09
C ASN A 7 5.31 -7.04 5.62
N LEU A 8 4.35 -6.90 4.70
CA LEU A 8 4.65 -6.61 3.30
C LEU A 8 5.31 -5.25 3.07
N ASP A 9 5.11 -4.25 3.93
CA ASP A 9 5.79 -2.96 3.79
C ASP A 9 7.30 -3.13 3.98
N GLU A 10 7.71 -3.95 4.94
CA GLU A 10 9.13 -4.24 5.20
C GLU A 10 9.76 -4.97 4.01
N VAL A 11 9.03 -5.93 3.42
CA VAL A 11 9.47 -6.64 2.21
C VAL A 11 9.59 -5.69 1.02
N ILE A 12 8.58 -4.85 0.77
CA ILE A 12 8.59 -3.86 -0.31
C ILE A 12 9.77 -2.89 -0.13
N ILE A 13 10.00 -2.39 1.09
CA ILE A 13 11.12 -1.49 1.38
C ILE A 13 12.44 -2.20 1.11
N SER A 14 12.61 -3.43 1.60
CA SER A 14 13.83 -4.21 1.36
C SER A 14 14.08 -4.42 -0.13
N GLU A 15 13.05 -4.76 -0.90
CA GLU A 15 13.16 -4.98 -2.34
C GLU A 15 13.52 -3.69 -3.09
N LEU A 16 12.90 -2.57 -2.74
CA LEU A 16 13.26 -1.26 -3.30
C LEU A 16 14.72 -0.90 -2.98
N GLN A 17 15.19 -1.19 -1.77
CA GLN A 17 16.58 -0.95 -1.40
C GLN A 17 17.56 -1.83 -2.18
N SER A 18 17.23 -3.11 -2.42
CA SER A 18 18.00 -3.99 -3.31
C SER A 18 18.10 -3.44 -4.74
N ASN A 19 17.08 -2.70 -5.18
CA ASN A 19 17.04 -2.03 -6.48
C ASN A 19 17.63 -0.61 -6.47
N GLY A 20 18.38 -0.23 -5.43
CA GLY A 20 19.18 1.00 -5.39
C GLY A 20 18.52 2.20 -4.71
N TYR A 21 17.31 2.06 -4.16
CA TYR A 21 16.68 3.12 -3.37
C TYR A 21 17.31 3.25 -1.99
N ILE A 22 17.47 4.46 -1.46
CA ILE A 22 17.76 4.62 -0.04
C ILE A 22 16.48 4.47 0.79
N LYS A 23 16.60 4.16 2.09
CA LYS A 23 15.45 3.87 2.96
C LYS A 23 14.35 4.93 2.90
N SER A 24 14.71 6.21 2.96
CA SER A 24 13.75 7.32 2.88
C SER A 24 13.03 7.40 1.54
N GLU A 25 13.69 7.05 0.44
CA GLU A 25 13.09 7.00 -0.89
C GLU A 25 12.14 5.81 -1.02
N ALA A 26 12.54 4.64 -0.50
CA ALA A 26 11.68 3.45 -0.47
C ALA A 26 10.40 3.71 0.35
N GLU A 27 10.52 4.35 1.52
CA GLU A 27 9.38 4.76 2.35
C GLU A 27 8.49 5.78 1.63
N ALA A 28 9.09 6.77 0.94
CA ALA A 28 8.34 7.75 0.17
C ALA A 28 7.60 7.10 -1.01
N PHE A 29 8.23 6.13 -1.67
CA PHE A 29 7.65 5.35 -2.76
C PHE A 29 6.48 4.50 -2.29
N LEU A 30 6.63 3.77 -1.18
CA LEU A 30 5.57 3.00 -0.54
C LEU A 30 4.39 3.92 -0.15
N LYS A 31 4.67 5.07 0.47
CA LYS A 31 3.64 6.05 0.84
C LYS A 31 2.86 6.56 -0.37
N LYS A 32 3.55 6.83 -1.48
CA LYS A 32 2.95 7.32 -2.73
C LYS A 32 2.07 6.26 -3.40
N ASN A 33 2.49 5.00 -3.42
CA ASN A 33 1.83 3.95 -4.20
C ASN A 33 0.79 3.15 -3.40
N VAL A 34 0.98 2.99 -2.09
CA VAL A 34 0.07 2.22 -1.23
C VAL A 34 -0.85 3.15 -0.45
N TYR A 35 -0.28 4.06 0.34
CA TYR A 35 -1.03 4.82 1.34
C TYR A 35 -1.73 6.09 0.84
N LYS A 36 -1.35 6.60 -0.32
CA LYS A 36 -1.98 7.78 -0.90
C LYS A 36 -3.25 7.37 -1.62
N LEU A 37 -4.38 7.50 -0.94
CA LEU A 37 -5.70 7.34 -1.54
C LEU A 37 -5.99 8.47 -2.52
N ASN A 38 -6.57 8.14 -3.67
CA ASN A 38 -7.05 9.11 -4.63
C ASN A 38 -8.48 9.55 -4.30
N LYS A 39 -8.99 10.58 -5.01
CA LYS A 39 -10.33 11.13 -4.75
C LYS A 39 -11.44 10.08 -4.94
N GLN A 40 -11.32 9.26 -5.98
CA GLN A 40 -12.32 8.25 -6.31
C GLN A 40 -12.41 7.17 -5.23
N GLU A 41 -11.27 6.70 -4.72
CA GLU A 41 -11.22 5.75 -3.60
C GLU A 41 -11.80 6.34 -2.33
N ILE A 42 -11.51 7.62 -2.04
CA ILE A 42 -12.10 8.31 -0.89
C ILE A 42 -13.62 8.37 -1.01
N GLU A 43 -14.16 8.62 -2.20
CA GLU A 43 -15.61 8.58 -2.45
C GLU A 43 -16.17 7.17 -2.29
N THR A 44 -15.52 6.14 -2.83
CA THR A 44 -15.93 4.75 -2.65
C THR A 44 -15.97 4.37 -1.17
N ILE A 45 -14.94 4.71 -0.39
CA ILE A 45 -14.86 4.45 1.05
C ILE A 45 -15.99 5.17 1.79
N LYS A 46 -16.29 6.43 1.42
CA LYS A 46 -17.38 7.20 2.04
C LYS A 46 -18.75 6.57 1.77
N ASN A 47 -19.03 6.26 0.51
CA ASN A 47 -20.30 5.64 0.11
C ASN A 47 -20.48 4.28 0.81
N TYR A 48 -19.42 3.47 0.86
CA TYR A 48 -19.46 2.19 1.56
C TYR A 48 -19.71 2.36 3.07
N ALA A 49 -19.04 3.33 3.71
CA ALA A 49 -19.24 3.64 5.12
C ALA A 49 -20.66 4.13 5.43
N GLU A 50 -21.30 4.86 4.50
CA GLU A 50 -22.68 5.33 4.66
C GLU A 50 -23.67 4.17 4.72
N HIS A 51 -23.45 3.13 3.91
CA HIS A 51 -24.33 1.95 3.87
C HIS A 51 -24.06 0.93 4.97
N PHE A 52 -22.81 0.79 5.42
CA PHE A 52 -22.38 -0.33 6.27
C PHE A 52 -21.72 0.10 7.61
N GLY A 53 -21.60 1.41 7.85
CA GLY A 53 -21.05 1.96 9.09
C GLY A 53 -19.51 1.99 9.16
N LEU A 54 -19.01 2.39 10.33
CA LEU A 54 -17.58 2.66 10.56
C LEU A 54 -16.70 1.40 10.47
N ASN A 55 -17.14 0.25 10.95
CA ASN A 55 -16.35 -0.99 10.88
C ASN A 55 -16.12 -1.42 9.42
N ALA A 56 -17.13 -1.24 8.57
CA ALA A 56 -17.04 -1.55 7.14
C ALA A 56 -16.09 -0.58 6.42
N LYS A 57 -16.04 0.68 6.86
CA LYS A 57 -15.09 1.68 6.38
C LYS A 57 -13.63 1.28 6.66
N GLU A 58 -13.34 0.81 7.86
CA GLU A 58 -11.98 0.39 8.23
C GLU A 58 -11.56 -0.83 7.41
N ARG A 59 -12.46 -1.80 7.28
CA ARG A 59 -12.23 -3.01 6.48
C ARG A 59 -11.95 -2.71 5.01
N ILE A 60 -12.78 -1.89 4.36
CA ILE A 60 -12.56 -1.56 2.95
C ILE A 60 -11.26 -0.78 2.73
N ILE A 61 -10.84 0.04 3.70
CA ILE A 61 -9.54 0.71 3.64
C ILE A 61 -8.42 -0.32 3.73
N GLU A 62 -8.50 -1.27 4.66
CA GLU A 62 -7.51 -2.35 4.80
C GLU A 62 -7.41 -3.18 3.53
N ASP A 63 -8.54 -3.62 2.97
CA ASP A 63 -8.60 -4.39 1.72
C ASP A 63 -7.95 -3.62 0.55
N ILE A 64 -8.25 -2.32 0.40
CA ILE A 64 -7.64 -1.47 -0.64
C ILE A 64 -6.12 -1.41 -0.46
N LEU A 65 -5.64 -1.23 0.77
CA LEU A 65 -4.21 -1.13 1.05
C LEU A 65 -3.50 -2.48 0.83
N GLU A 66 -4.12 -3.59 1.19
CA GLU A 66 -3.58 -4.93 1.00
C GLU A 66 -3.43 -5.26 -0.49
N LEU A 67 -4.48 -5.05 -1.29
CA LEU A 67 -4.43 -5.23 -2.75
C LEU A 67 -3.35 -4.38 -3.41
N ARG A 68 -3.13 -3.15 -2.92
CA ARG A 68 -2.06 -2.27 -3.43
C ARG A 68 -0.66 -2.79 -3.07
N ARG A 69 -0.46 -3.33 -1.87
CA ARG A 69 0.82 -3.94 -1.48
C ARG A 69 1.12 -5.14 -2.36
N GLU A 70 0.15 -6.03 -2.56
CA GLU A 70 0.29 -7.20 -3.43
C GLU A 70 0.61 -6.80 -4.87
N ALA A 71 -0.17 -5.86 -5.43
CA ALA A 71 0.06 -5.36 -6.79
C ALA A 71 1.45 -4.71 -6.94
N LEU A 72 1.92 -4.00 -5.91
CA LEU A 72 3.24 -3.39 -5.94
C LEU A 72 4.36 -4.44 -5.85
N MET A 73 4.21 -5.43 -4.98
CA MET A 73 5.15 -6.56 -4.89
C MET A 73 5.26 -7.32 -6.22
N LEU A 74 4.12 -7.60 -6.87
CA LEU A 74 4.11 -8.25 -8.18
C LEU A 74 4.90 -7.45 -9.22
N LYS A 75 4.74 -6.12 -9.24
CA LYS A 75 5.51 -5.25 -10.13
C LYS A 75 7.00 -5.33 -9.86
N LEU A 76 7.41 -5.18 -8.60
CA LEU A 76 8.82 -5.22 -8.20
C LEU A 76 9.48 -6.56 -8.56
N VAL A 77 8.79 -7.68 -8.34
CA VAL A 77 9.29 -9.01 -8.71
C VAL A 77 9.32 -9.22 -10.23
N SER A 78 8.35 -8.68 -10.97
CA SER A 78 8.30 -8.81 -12.43
C SER A 78 9.33 -7.94 -13.17
N GLU A 79 9.73 -6.82 -12.57
CA GLU A 79 10.72 -5.89 -13.11
C GLU A 79 12.15 -6.22 -12.65
N ALA A 80 12.32 -7.17 -11.71
CA ALA A 80 13.63 -7.66 -11.31
C ALA A 80 14.28 -8.40 -12.51
N PRO A 81 15.46 -7.98 -12.97
CA PRO A 81 16.16 -8.71 -14.01
C PRO A 81 16.48 -10.11 -13.48
N ILE A 82 16.13 -11.13 -14.27
CA ILE A 82 16.57 -12.50 -14.03
C ILE A 82 18.10 -12.45 -14.01
N ALA A 83 18.68 -12.64 -12.83
CA ALA A 83 20.12 -12.72 -12.61
C ALA A 83 20.74 -13.93 -13.32
#